data_AF-A0A443PB63-F1
#
_entry.id   AF-A0A443PB63-F1
#
_cell.length_a   1.000
_cell.length_b   1.000
_cell.length_c   1.000
_cell.angle_alpha   90.00
_cell.angle_beta   90.00
_cell.angle_gamma   90.00
#
_symmetry.space_group_name_H-M   'P 1'
#
loop_
_entity.id
_entity.type
_entity.pdbx_description
1 polymer ?
#
loop_
_entity_poly.entity_id
_entity_poly.type
_entity_poly.pdbx_seq_one_letter_code
_entity_poly.pdbx_strand_id
1 'polypeptide(L)'
;MEEGGVAGLWKEVRELSLGNDVERLESPPSPLQFLRQFVSPNRPCIISNATLHWPALSSWAADGGGDEEYLSRALGRDCKVSVHLTPDGRADAIVPLTSSSPPDEDEDEGYTSSLLCFASAHVERMPFSLALQQIANSGSPSSSSFVAYAQEQNDCFRSEYSALAPDVESHIPWASEALGCLPEAVNLWIGNHRSETSFHKDHYENLYAVISGEKHFLLLPPTDVHRMYIREYPAARYSFNQETGEFSLKLEKPLRYVPWCSVDPYPSSSSIEQRQRSMFPRYFSGPKPFECTVKAGEILYL
;
A
#
# COMPACT_ATOMS: atom_id res chain seq x y z
N MET A 1 8.00 31.48 -14.54
CA MET A 1 6.73 32.09 -14.12
C MET A 1 5.73 31.04 -13.65
N GLU A 2 5.54 29.93 -14.39
CA GLU A 2 4.62 28.83 -13.99
C GLU A 2 5.00 28.12 -12.68
N GLU A 3 6.29 27.88 -12.42
CA GLU A 3 6.71 27.20 -11.17
C GLU A 3 6.35 27.98 -9.89
N GLY A 4 6.29 29.31 -9.96
CA GLY A 4 5.91 30.15 -8.81
C GLY A 4 4.42 30.05 -8.46
N GLY A 5 3.55 29.90 -9.47
CA GLY A 5 2.11 29.77 -9.25
C GLY A 5 1.73 28.43 -8.61
N VAL A 6 2.32 27.33 -9.10
CA VAL A 6 2.13 25.99 -8.51
C VAL A 6 2.71 25.94 -7.10
N ALA A 7 3.88 26.56 -6.88
CA ALA A 7 4.49 26.63 -5.57
C ALA A 7 3.67 27.42 -4.54
N GLY A 8 3.05 28.53 -4.96
CA GLY A 8 2.13 29.30 -4.13
C GLY A 8 0.88 28.50 -3.76
N LEU A 9 0.27 27.83 -4.74
CA LEU A 9 -0.97 27.07 -4.55
C LEU A 9 -0.85 25.99 -3.47
N TRP A 10 0.17 25.12 -3.55
CA TRP A 10 0.27 24.05 -2.55
C TRP A 10 0.59 24.58 -1.15
N LYS A 11 1.36 25.68 -1.08
CA LYS A 11 1.68 26.32 0.20
C LYS A 11 0.43 26.87 0.85
N GLU A 12 -0.39 27.60 0.09
CA GLU A 12 -1.68 28.14 0.55
C GLU A 12 -2.63 27.03 0.99
N VAL A 13 -2.74 25.93 0.23
CA VAL A 13 -3.62 24.80 0.59
C VAL A 13 -3.18 24.13 1.89
N ARG A 14 -1.88 23.94 2.10
CA ARG A 14 -1.36 23.39 3.36
C ARG A 14 -1.61 24.34 4.53
N GLU A 15 -1.32 25.63 4.36
CA GLU A 15 -1.44 26.63 5.43
C GLU A 15 -2.89 26.95 5.82
N LEU A 16 -3.82 26.97 4.85
CA LEU A 16 -5.20 27.40 5.07
C LEU A 16 -6.20 26.26 5.26
N SER A 17 -5.95 25.08 4.68
CA SER A 17 -6.94 23.99 4.64
C SER A 17 -6.51 22.73 5.38
N LEU A 18 -5.27 22.26 5.18
CA LEU A 18 -4.86 20.93 5.65
C LEU A 18 -4.18 20.94 7.03
N GLY A 19 -3.47 22.02 7.35
CA GLY A 19 -2.62 22.11 8.54
C GLY A 19 -1.27 21.43 8.35
N ASN A 20 -0.62 21.08 9.47
CA ASN A 20 0.71 20.45 9.49
C ASN A 20 0.67 18.94 9.81
N ASP A 21 -0.42 18.45 10.40
CA ASP A 21 -0.56 17.09 10.91
C ASP A 21 -1.93 16.50 10.58
N VAL A 22 -2.01 15.17 10.50
CA VAL A 22 -3.29 14.46 10.34
C VAL A 22 -4.07 14.53 11.65
N GLU A 23 -5.26 15.12 11.61
CA GLU A 23 -6.11 15.29 12.79
C GLU A 23 -6.58 13.94 13.34
N ARG A 24 -6.59 13.81 14.66
CA ARG A 24 -7.07 12.62 15.36
C ARG A 24 -8.34 12.94 16.15
N LEU A 25 -9.43 12.26 15.80
CA LEU A 25 -10.69 12.29 16.53
C LEU A 25 -10.69 11.21 17.61
N GLU A 26 -11.24 11.54 18.79
CA GLU A 26 -11.36 10.59 19.91
C GLU A 26 -12.48 9.56 19.70
N SER A 27 -13.44 9.85 18.82
CA SER A 27 -14.59 8.97 18.56
C SER A 27 -15.12 9.18 17.13
N PRO A 28 -15.94 8.26 16.61
CA PRO A 28 -16.66 8.43 15.35
C PRO A 28 -17.39 9.78 15.25
N PRO A 29 -17.21 10.54 14.14
CA PRO A 29 -17.95 11.77 13.90
C PRO A 29 -19.40 11.48 13.53
N SER A 30 -20.27 12.50 13.65
CA SER A 30 -21.58 12.44 12.98
C SER A 30 -21.40 12.48 11.46
N PRO A 31 -22.32 11.91 10.66
CA PRO A 31 -22.25 11.93 9.20
C PRO A 31 -22.06 13.33 8.61
N LEU A 32 -22.80 14.32 9.12
CA LEU A 32 -22.68 15.72 8.69
C LEU A 32 -21.32 16.33 9.05
N GLN A 33 -20.78 16.00 10.23
CA GLN A 33 -19.46 16.46 10.63
C GLN A 33 -18.39 15.85 9.72
N PHE A 34 -18.47 14.55 9.47
CA PHE A 34 -17.55 13.83 8.60
C PHE A 34 -17.52 14.44 7.19
N LEU A 35 -18.70 14.61 6.59
CA LEU A 35 -18.84 15.19 5.26
C LEU A 35 -18.28 16.62 5.17
N ARG A 36 -18.60 17.47 6.15
CA ARG A 36 -18.22 18.89 6.13
C ARG A 36 -16.75 19.13 6.46
N GLN A 37 -16.18 18.38 7.39
CA GLN A 37 -14.84 18.66 7.92
C GLN A 37 -13.72 17.86 7.24
N PHE A 38 -14.04 16.73 6.63
CA PHE A 38 -13.02 15.81 6.08
C PHE A 38 -13.27 15.51 4.61
N VAL A 39 -14.45 15.02 4.24
CA VAL A 39 -14.74 14.63 2.85
C VAL A 39 -14.75 15.83 1.90
N SER A 40 -15.61 16.83 2.15
CA SER A 40 -15.73 18.00 1.29
C SER A 40 -14.42 18.79 1.10
N PRO A 41 -13.58 19.01 2.15
CA PRO A 41 -12.29 19.66 1.98
C PRO A 41 -11.16 18.71 1.52
N ASN A 42 -11.42 17.42 1.30
CA ASN A 42 -10.40 16.40 0.97
C ASN A 42 -9.25 16.40 2.00
N ARG A 43 -9.60 16.15 3.26
CA ARG A 43 -8.66 16.19 4.39
C ARG A 43 -8.67 14.86 5.14
N PRO A 44 -7.51 14.20 5.29
CA PRO A 44 -7.44 12.95 6.02
C PRO A 44 -7.61 13.16 7.52
N CYS A 45 -8.11 12.15 8.23
CA CYS A 45 -8.14 12.12 9.69
C CYS A 45 -8.06 10.69 10.22
N ILE A 46 -7.58 10.55 11.46
CA ILE A 46 -7.61 9.29 12.19
C ILE A 46 -8.76 9.34 13.18
N ILE A 47 -9.61 8.32 13.17
CA ILE A 47 -10.75 8.17 14.06
C ILE A 47 -10.42 7.07 15.07
N SER A 48 -10.19 7.48 16.31
CA SER A 48 -9.96 6.58 17.43
C SER A 48 -11.28 5.92 17.84
N ASN A 49 -11.16 4.76 18.48
CA ASN A 49 -12.29 4.04 19.07
C ASN A 49 -13.42 3.69 18.09
N ALA A 50 -13.14 3.64 16.78
CA ALA A 50 -14.15 3.45 15.73
C ALA A 50 -14.52 1.98 15.50
N THR A 51 -13.67 1.05 15.94
CA THR A 51 -13.85 -0.39 15.73
C THR A 51 -13.90 -1.18 17.04
N LEU A 52 -14.01 -0.52 18.21
CA LEU A 52 -13.98 -1.20 19.52
C LEU A 52 -15.08 -2.26 19.71
N HIS A 53 -16.19 -2.14 18.97
CA HIS A 53 -17.28 -3.11 18.99
C HIS A 53 -17.06 -4.30 18.07
N TRP A 54 -16.02 -4.31 17.23
CA TRP A 54 -15.70 -5.41 16.33
C TRP A 54 -15.07 -6.57 17.10
N PRO A 55 -15.64 -7.79 17.08
CA PRO A 55 -15.02 -8.97 17.68
C PRO A 55 -13.58 -9.21 17.22
N ALA A 56 -13.26 -8.81 15.98
CA ALA A 56 -11.93 -8.92 15.38
C ALA A 56 -10.80 -8.35 16.25
N LEU A 57 -11.02 -7.23 16.97
CA LEU A 57 -9.98 -6.65 17.83
C LEU A 57 -9.56 -7.55 18.99
N SER A 58 -10.43 -8.46 19.42
CA SER A 58 -10.12 -9.44 20.46
C SER A 58 -9.69 -10.79 19.87
N SER A 59 -10.30 -11.21 18.76
CA SER A 59 -10.12 -12.53 18.18
C SER A 59 -8.91 -12.62 17.24
N TRP A 60 -8.42 -11.49 16.71
CA TRP A 60 -7.33 -11.44 15.72
C TRP A 60 -6.07 -10.72 16.25
N ALA A 61 -5.98 -10.44 17.56
CA ALA A 61 -4.90 -9.64 18.15
C ALA A 61 -3.77 -10.49 18.76
N ALA A 62 -2.52 -10.18 18.37
CA ALA A 62 -1.33 -11.04 18.44
C ALA A 62 -0.76 -11.33 19.83
N ASP A 63 -1.33 -10.75 20.89
CA ASP A 63 -0.73 -10.77 22.22
C ASP A 63 -0.92 -12.10 23.00
N GLY A 64 -1.30 -13.18 22.32
CA GLY A 64 -1.52 -14.48 22.97
C GLY A 64 -1.10 -15.74 22.18
N GLY A 65 -0.55 -15.61 20.97
CA GLY A 65 -0.19 -16.78 20.13
C GLY A 65 -1.39 -17.62 19.66
N GLY A 66 -2.62 -17.13 19.82
CA GLY A 66 -3.88 -17.80 19.42
C GLY A 66 -4.44 -17.37 18.07
N ASP A 67 -3.85 -16.34 17.44
CA ASP A 67 -4.37 -15.65 16.25
C ASP A 67 -4.36 -16.52 15.00
N GLU A 68 -3.22 -17.14 14.73
CA GLU A 68 -3.07 -18.04 13.59
C GLU A 68 -4.05 -19.20 13.71
N GLU A 69 -4.29 -19.67 14.95
CA GLU A 69 -5.23 -20.75 15.23
C GLU A 69 -6.69 -20.29 15.05
N TYR A 70 -7.07 -19.10 15.53
CA TYR A 70 -8.42 -18.57 15.33
C TYR A 70 -8.71 -18.34 13.85
N LEU A 71 -7.88 -17.54 13.17
CA LEU A 71 -8.12 -17.16 11.77
C LEU A 71 -8.08 -18.37 10.85
N SER A 72 -7.11 -19.29 11.04
CA SER A 72 -7.05 -20.52 10.25
C SER A 72 -8.22 -21.46 10.52
N ARG A 73 -8.72 -21.51 11.77
CA ARG A 73 -9.90 -22.31 12.12
C ARG A 73 -11.18 -21.71 11.55
N ALA A 74 -11.34 -20.39 11.59
CA ALA A 74 -12.52 -19.68 11.10
C ALA A 74 -12.65 -19.79 9.58
N LEU A 75 -11.55 -19.57 8.84
CA LEU A 75 -11.53 -19.70 7.37
C LEU A 75 -11.57 -21.17 6.91
N GLY A 76 -11.08 -22.08 7.73
CA GLY A 76 -11.01 -23.51 7.42
C GLY A 76 -9.79 -23.88 6.58
N ARG A 77 -9.38 -25.15 6.68
CA ARG A 77 -8.11 -25.65 6.10
C ARG A 77 -8.04 -25.58 4.58
N ASP A 78 -9.18 -25.66 3.90
CA ASP A 78 -9.25 -25.67 2.43
C ASP A 78 -9.43 -24.28 1.82
N CYS A 79 -9.63 -23.24 2.65
CA CYS A 79 -9.73 -21.86 2.17
C CYS A 79 -8.39 -21.42 1.59
N LYS A 80 -8.41 -21.03 0.31
CA LYS A 80 -7.25 -20.52 -0.40
C LYS A 80 -7.39 -19.02 -0.61
N VAL A 81 -6.29 -18.32 -0.39
CA VAL A 81 -6.21 -16.87 -0.52
C VAL A 81 -5.10 -16.49 -1.48
N SER A 82 -5.21 -15.30 -2.07
CA SER A 82 -4.22 -14.75 -2.99
C SER A 82 -3.11 -14.05 -2.21
N VAL A 83 -1.88 -14.55 -2.35
CA VAL A 83 -0.69 -14.02 -1.69
C VAL A 83 0.27 -13.47 -2.74
N HIS A 84 0.74 -12.26 -2.52
CA HIS A 84 1.69 -11.56 -3.39
C HIS A 84 3.10 -11.79 -2.86
N LEU A 85 3.96 -12.35 -3.71
CA LEU A 85 5.36 -12.64 -3.43
C LEU A 85 6.26 -11.67 -4.21
N THR A 86 7.18 -11.04 -3.48
CA THR A 86 8.18 -10.11 -4.04
C THR A 86 9.56 -10.40 -3.45
N PRO A 87 10.65 -10.04 -4.14
CA PRO A 87 12.00 -10.26 -3.60
C PRO A 87 12.30 -9.40 -2.36
N ASP A 88 11.75 -8.19 -2.31
CA ASP A 88 12.15 -7.17 -1.33
C ASP A 88 11.00 -6.67 -0.45
N GLY A 89 9.75 -6.94 -0.81
CA GLY A 89 8.55 -6.47 -0.11
C GLY A 89 7.77 -5.39 -0.85
N ARG A 90 8.26 -4.93 -2.01
CA ARG A 90 7.67 -3.86 -2.80
C ARG A 90 6.96 -4.42 -4.02
N ALA A 91 5.65 -4.60 -3.89
CA ALA A 91 4.79 -4.83 -5.04
C ALA A 91 4.40 -3.50 -5.70
N ASP A 92 4.07 -3.56 -6.99
CA ASP A 92 3.60 -2.41 -7.76
C ASP A 92 4.53 -1.21 -7.60
N ALA A 93 5.81 -1.44 -7.91
CA ALA A 93 6.89 -0.50 -7.70
C ALA A 93 7.79 -0.38 -8.93
N ILE A 94 8.53 0.72 -9.02
CA ILE A 94 9.49 0.93 -10.09
C ILE A 94 10.80 0.21 -9.78
N VAL A 95 11.20 -0.70 -10.67
CA VAL A 95 12.42 -1.50 -10.52
C VAL A 95 13.27 -1.47 -11.79
N PRO A 96 14.59 -1.65 -11.67
CA PRO A 96 15.45 -1.86 -12.84
C PRO A 96 15.12 -3.18 -13.53
N LEU A 97 15.02 -3.14 -14.86
CA LEU A 97 14.99 -4.33 -15.69
C LEU A 97 16.42 -4.89 -15.75
N THR A 98 16.70 -5.94 -14.99
CA THR A 98 17.96 -6.68 -15.12
C THR A 98 17.85 -7.58 -16.33
N SER A 99 18.61 -7.31 -17.39
CA SER A 99 18.76 -8.21 -18.53
C SER A 99 19.42 -9.50 -18.05
N SER A 100 18.63 -10.52 -17.72
CA SER A 100 19.12 -11.89 -17.58
C SER A 100 19.32 -12.57 -18.95
N SER A 101 19.07 -11.86 -20.04
CA SER A 101 19.48 -12.28 -21.39
C SER A 101 20.91 -11.78 -21.65
N PRO A 102 21.81 -12.61 -22.21
CA PRO A 102 23.02 -12.06 -22.81
C PRO A 102 22.61 -11.01 -23.86
N PRO A 103 23.34 -9.89 -23.98
CA PRO A 103 23.10 -8.97 -25.09
C PRO A 103 23.23 -9.77 -26.38
N ASP A 104 22.24 -9.66 -27.27
CA ASP A 104 22.45 -10.06 -28.65
C ASP A 104 23.69 -9.29 -29.14
N GLU A 105 24.61 -9.97 -29.83
CA GLU A 105 25.95 -9.47 -30.19
C GLU A 105 25.94 -8.23 -31.13
N ASP A 106 24.78 -7.62 -31.37
CA ASP A 106 24.55 -6.54 -32.33
C ASP A 106 24.05 -5.21 -31.71
N GLU A 107 23.99 -5.06 -30.38
CA GLU A 107 23.63 -3.77 -29.77
C GLU A 107 24.88 -2.94 -29.36
N ASP A 108 25.02 -1.82 -30.09
CA ASP A 108 26.04 -0.78 -30.01
C ASP A 108 26.40 -0.38 -28.56
N GLU A 109 27.70 -0.34 -28.25
CA GLU A 109 28.28 0.08 -26.96
C GLU A 109 28.00 1.58 -26.70
N GLY A 110 26.80 1.89 -26.21
CA GLY A 110 26.45 3.26 -25.87
C GLY A 110 25.18 3.33 -25.06
N TYR A 111 25.30 3.58 -23.75
CA TYR A 111 24.22 3.75 -22.78
C TYR A 111 23.52 2.45 -22.32
N THR A 112 24.12 1.73 -21.37
CA THR A 112 23.36 0.89 -20.43
C THR A 112 22.59 1.78 -19.44
N SER A 113 21.63 2.56 -19.96
CA SER A 113 20.57 3.10 -19.12
C SER A 113 19.78 1.88 -18.63
N SER A 114 19.90 1.54 -17.35
CA SER A 114 19.07 0.50 -16.74
C SER A 114 17.60 0.86 -16.98
N LEU A 115 16.96 0.20 -17.94
CA LEU A 115 15.57 0.48 -18.30
C LEU A 115 14.72 0.20 -17.06
N LEU A 116 13.92 1.17 -16.64
CA LEU A 116 13.03 1.02 -15.50
C LEU A 116 11.69 0.47 -15.98
N CYS A 117 11.04 -0.34 -15.15
CA CYS A 117 9.70 -0.88 -15.41
C CYS A 117 8.85 -0.84 -14.14
N PHE A 118 7.53 -0.87 -14.32
CA PHE A 118 6.58 -1.05 -13.22
C PHE A 118 6.42 -2.55 -12.98
N ALA A 119 6.81 -3.04 -11.81
CA ALA A 119 6.78 -4.45 -11.47
C ALA A 119 5.63 -4.79 -10.50
N SER A 120 4.71 -5.61 -10.97
CA SER A 120 3.70 -6.27 -10.14
C SER A 120 4.26 -7.57 -9.53
N ALA A 121 3.68 -7.98 -8.40
CA ALA A 121 4.13 -9.16 -7.66
C ALA A 121 3.87 -10.49 -8.41
N HIS A 122 4.55 -11.55 -7.97
CA HIS A 122 4.12 -12.91 -8.29
C HIS A 122 2.93 -13.26 -7.39
N VAL A 123 1.78 -13.61 -7.96
CA VAL A 123 0.59 -13.96 -7.18
C VAL A 123 0.41 -15.47 -7.16
N GLU A 124 0.32 -16.04 -5.96
CA GLU A 124 0.06 -17.45 -5.73
C GLU A 124 -1.20 -17.63 -4.88
N ARG A 125 -2.06 -18.59 -5.25
CA ARG A 125 -3.20 -19.00 -4.41
C ARG A 125 -2.85 -20.21 -3.59
N MET A 126 -2.85 -20.04 -2.27
CA MET A 126 -2.40 -21.06 -1.31
C MET A 126 -3.34 -21.16 -0.10
N PRO A 127 -3.31 -22.28 0.65
CA PRO A 127 -4.08 -22.40 1.88
C PRO A 127 -3.78 -21.25 2.85
N PHE A 128 -4.80 -20.69 3.49
CA PHE A 128 -4.64 -19.53 4.37
C PHE A 128 -3.64 -19.76 5.52
N SER A 129 -3.61 -20.96 6.10
CA SER A 129 -2.62 -21.29 7.13
C SER A 129 -1.18 -21.23 6.63
N LEU A 130 -0.95 -21.64 5.37
CA LEU A 130 0.37 -21.52 4.73
C LEU A 130 0.67 -20.05 4.43
N ALA A 131 -0.32 -19.28 3.99
CA ALA A 131 -0.17 -17.84 3.76
C ALA A 131 0.29 -17.12 5.03
N LEU A 132 -0.39 -17.32 6.17
CA LEU A 132 0.01 -16.75 7.45
C LEU A 132 1.43 -17.14 7.84
N GLN A 133 1.76 -18.44 7.75
CA GLN A 133 3.10 -18.92 8.04
C GLN A 133 4.15 -18.26 7.15
N GLN A 134 3.89 -18.12 5.85
CA GLN A 134 4.81 -17.47 4.93
C GLN A 134 4.94 -15.98 5.22
N ILE A 135 3.85 -15.26 5.47
CA ILE A 135 3.88 -13.83 5.81
C ILE A 135 4.69 -13.60 7.09
N ALA A 136 4.40 -14.35 8.15
CA ALA A 136 5.07 -14.23 9.45
C ALA A 136 6.58 -14.54 9.36
N ASN A 137 6.96 -15.57 8.59
CA ASN A 137 8.36 -15.95 8.44
C ASN A 137 9.10 -15.19 7.34
N SER A 138 8.41 -14.41 6.50
CA SER A 138 9.04 -13.86 5.31
C SER A 138 10.10 -12.81 5.64
N GLY A 139 11.23 -12.90 4.94
CA GLY A 139 12.30 -11.93 5.04
C GLY A 139 13.25 -12.08 6.24
N SER A 140 13.13 -13.15 7.02
CA SER A 140 14.23 -13.60 7.88
C SER A 140 15.33 -14.26 7.02
N PRO A 141 16.63 -14.02 7.29
CA PRO A 141 17.74 -14.62 6.55
C PRO A 141 17.72 -16.15 6.47
N SER A 142 16.97 -16.80 7.37
CA SER A 142 16.93 -18.25 7.56
C SER A 142 15.71 -18.96 6.96
N SER A 143 14.70 -18.25 6.43
CA SER A 143 13.37 -18.85 6.17
C SER A 143 12.87 -18.71 4.72
N SER A 144 13.10 -17.61 4.01
CA SER A 144 12.65 -17.45 2.62
C SER A 144 13.37 -16.32 1.86
N SER A 145 13.59 -16.51 0.56
CA SER A 145 14.16 -15.51 -0.37
C SER A 145 13.15 -14.45 -0.85
N PHE A 146 11.94 -14.46 -0.29
CA PHE A 146 10.83 -13.59 -0.68
C PHE A 146 10.15 -12.96 0.54
N VAL A 147 9.42 -11.87 0.29
CA VAL A 147 8.45 -11.24 1.17
C VAL A 147 7.05 -11.60 0.68
N ALA A 148 6.22 -12.14 1.58
CA ALA A 148 4.84 -12.49 1.30
C ALA A 148 3.90 -11.42 1.89
N TYR A 149 2.87 -11.06 1.14
CA TYR A 149 1.87 -10.08 1.54
C TYR A 149 0.50 -10.47 0.98
N ALA A 150 -0.49 -10.70 1.85
CA ALA A 150 -1.89 -10.82 1.43
C ALA A 150 -2.43 -9.40 1.23
N GLN A 151 -2.41 -8.94 -0.02
CA GLN A 151 -2.76 -7.57 -0.40
C GLN A 151 -3.68 -7.48 -1.62
N GLU A 152 -4.28 -8.61 -2.01
CA GLU A 152 -5.25 -8.63 -3.10
C GLU A 152 -6.33 -7.60 -2.82
N GLN A 153 -6.52 -6.68 -3.77
CA GLN A 153 -7.62 -5.73 -3.75
C GLN A 153 -8.83 -6.37 -4.45
N ASN A 154 -9.87 -5.62 -4.80
CA ASN A 154 -11.05 -6.12 -5.52
C ASN A 154 -12.05 -6.95 -4.68
N ASP A 155 -12.44 -6.40 -3.53
CA ASP A 155 -13.46 -6.99 -2.64
C ASP A 155 -13.03 -8.37 -2.11
N CYS A 156 -11.72 -8.52 -1.84
CA CYS A 156 -11.13 -9.78 -1.45
C CYS A 156 -11.70 -10.29 -0.12
N PHE A 157 -12.14 -9.41 0.79
CA PHE A 157 -12.73 -9.83 2.06
C PHE A 157 -13.99 -10.67 1.85
N ARG A 158 -14.87 -10.23 0.96
CA ARG A 158 -16.13 -10.93 0.69
C ARG A 158 -15.92 -12.18 -0.16
N SER A 159 -14.89 -12.21 -1.01
CA SER A 159 -14.64 -13.34 -1.91
C SER A 159 -13.73 -14.42 -1.31
N GLU A 160 -12.66 -14.05 -0.61
CA GLU A 160 -11.67 -14.97 -0.04
C GLU A 160 -11.82 -15.18 1.47
N TYR A 161 -12.33 -14.18 2.20
CA TYR A 161 -12.34 -14.16 3.68
C TYR A 161 -13.73 -14.14 4.32
N SER A 162 -14.79 -14.46 3.56
CA SER A 162 -16.19 -14.28 4.01
C SER A 162 -16.55 -14.97 5.33
N ALA A 163 -15.86 -16.05 5.71
CA ALA A 163 -16.07 -16.72 6.99
C ALA A 163 -15.74 -15.82 8.21
N LEU A 164 -14.95 -14.77 8.01
CA LEU A 164 -14.59 -13.76 9.01
C LEU A 164 -15.60 -12.60 9.09
N ALA A 165 -16.61 -12.56 8.21
CA ALA A 165 -17.61 -11.49 8.20
C ALA A 165 -18.34 -11.24 9.54
N PRO A 166 -18.58 -12.24 10.41
CA PRO A 166 -19.16 -11.98 11.73
C PRO A 166 -18.30 -11.13 12.67
N ASP A 167 -17.00 -10.99 12.39
CA ASP A 167 -16.05 -10.33 13.28
C ASP A 167 -15.89 -8.83 13.02
N VAL A 168 -16.43 -8.32 11.91
CA VAL A 168 -16.32 -6.92 11.46
C VAL A 168 -17.62 -6.43 10.84
N GLU A 169 -17.82 -5.13 10.76
CA GLU A 169 -18.96 -4.58 10.01
C GLU A 169 -18.72 -4.66 8.50
N SER A 170 -19.79 -4.88 7.73
CA SER A 170 -19.74 -4.92 6.26
C SER A 170 -19.58 -3.54 5.61
N HIS A 171 -19.81 -2.48 6.39
CA HIS A 171 -19.59 -1.08 6.05
C HIS A 171 -19.50 -0.23 7.34
N ILE A 172 -18.98 0.99 7.25
CA ILE A 172 -18.92 1.93 8.37
C ILE A 172 -20.18 2.83 8.36
N PRO A 173 -21.12 2.68 9.32
CA PRO A 173 -22.46 3.28 9.19
C PRO A 173 -22.46 4.80 9.02
N TRP A 174 -21.69 5.53 9.84
CA TRP A 174 -21.62 6.99 9.80
C TRP A 174 -20.99 7.52 8.51
N ALA A 175 -20.09 6.76 7.89
CA ALA A 175 -19.48 7.14 6.62
C ALA A 175 -20.41 6.84 5.44
N SER A 176 -21.08 5.68 5.44
CA SER A 176 -22.06 5.34 4.41
C SER A 176 -23.24 6.31 4.39
N GLU A 177 -23.71 6.75 5.57
CA GLU A 177 -24.74 7.79 5.65
C GLU A 177 -24.24 9.13 5.11
N ALA A 178 -22.99 9.52 5.41
CA ALA A 178 -22.40 10.78 4.94
C ALA A 178 -22.18 10.80 3.42
N LEU A 179 -21.69 9.70 2.85
CA LEU A 179 -21.37 9.56 1.43
C LEU A 179 -22.59 9.20 0.58
N GLY A 180 -23.66 8.70 1.20
CA GLY A 180 -24.88 8.28 0.51
C GLY A 180 -24.71 6.99 -0.30
N CYS A 181 -23.69 6.19 -0.01
CA CYS A 181 -23.42 4.91 -0.67
C CYS A 181 -22.81 3.87 0.29
N LEU A 182 -22.87 2.60 -0.12
CA LEU A 182 -22.17 1.49 0.53
C LEU A 182 -20.79 1.29 -0.11
N PRO A 183 -19.81 0.70 0.60
CA PRO A 183 -18.49 0.43 0.04
C PRO A 183 -18.57 -0.52 -1.15
N GLU A 184 -17.98 -0.10 -2.27
CA GLU A 184 -17.86 -0.92 -3.48
C GLU A 184 -17.04 -2.19 -3.23
N ALA A 185 -15.99 -2.08 -2.40
CA ALA A 185 -15.12 -3.18 -2.01
C ALA A 185 -14.77 -3.12 -0.52
N VAL A 186 -14.64 -4.30 0.09
CA VAL A 186 -14.01 -4.50 1.41
C VAL A 186 -12.83 -5.46 1.21
N ASN A 187 -11.65 -5.04 1.63
CA ASN A 187 -10.42 -5.83 1.48
C ASN A 187 -9.82 -6.14 2.87
N LEU A 188 -9.05 -7.22 2.93
CA LEU A 188 -8.23 -7.57 4.09
C LEU A 188 -6.76 -7.57 3.69
N TRP A 189 -5.94 -6.90 4.51
CA TRP A 189 -4.50 -6.86 4.34
C TRP A 189 -3.81 -7.56 5.49
N ILE A 190 -2.92 -8.50 5.18
CA ILE A 190 -2.07 -9.19 6.16
C ILE A 190 -0.64 -9.21 5.61
N GLY A 191 0.24 -8.43 6.23
CA GLY A 191 1.65 -8.31 5.87
C GLY A 191 2.54 -8.24 7.11
N ASN A 192 3.82 -7.98 6.89
CA ASN A 192 4.78 -7.75 7.96
C ASN A 192 5.53 -6.43 7.77
N HIS A 193 6.53 -6.15 8.61
CA HIS A 193 7.33 -4.92 8.56
C HIS A 193 8.12 -4.70 7.26
N ARG A 194 8.18 -5.70 6.37
CA ARG A 194 8.79 -5.58 5.03
C ARG A 194 7.76 -5.35 3.92
N SER A 195 6.47 -5.49 4.20
CA SER A 195 5.41 -5.25 3.21
C SER A 195 5.22 -3.75 2.98
N GLU A 196 5.70 -3.25 1.84
CA GLU A 196 5.69 -1.83 1.50
C GLU A 196 4.87 -1.58 0.23
N THR A 197 4.01 -0.56 0.29
CA THR A 197 3.24 -0.09 -0.86
C THR A 197 3.81 1.26 -1.31
N SER A 198 4.23 1.34 -2.58
CA SER A 198 4.83 2.55 -3.12
C SER A 198 3.80 3.69 -3.27
N PHE A 199 4.28 4.93 -3.46
CA PHE A 199 3.38 6.08 -3.65
C PHE A 199 2.44 5.90 -4.85
N HIS A 200 1.14 6.02 -4.59
CA HIS A 200 0.08 5.99 -5.57
C HIS A 200 -1.10 6.84 -5.11
N LYS A 201 -2.18 6.87 -5.90
CA LYS A 201 -3.47 7.44 -5.51
C LYS A 201 -4.59 6.55 -5.99
N ASP A 202 -5.69 6.56 -5.27
CA ASP A 202 -6.93 5.90 -5.66
C ASP A 202 -7.98 6.90 -6.12
N HIS A 203 -9.11 6.39 -6.60
CA HIS A 203 -10.30 7.16 -6.92
C HIS A 203 -11.44 6.87 -5.94
N TYR A 204 -11.10 6.38 -4.74
CA TYR A 204 -12.04 5.96 -3.69
C TYR A 204 -11.83 6.79 -2.43
N GLU A 205 -12.91 7.00 -1.70
CA GLU A 205 -12.87 7.45 -0.30
C GLU A 205 -12.48 6.24 0.57
N ASN A 206 -11.28 6.22 1.14
CA ASN A 206 -10.77 5.04 1.82
C ASN A 206 -10.92 5.15 3.34
N LEU A 207 -11.41 4.08 3.97
CA LEU A 207 -11.47 3.93 5.43
C LEU A 207 -10.59 2.74 5.83
N TYR A 208 -9.35 3.04 6.21
CA TYR A 208 -8.34 2.05 6.54
C TYR A 208 -8.37 1.72 8.03
N ALA A 209 -9.01 0.60 8.39
CA ALA A 209 -9.09 0.11 9.76
C ALA A 209 -7.90 -0.80 10.10
N VAL A 210 -7.24 -0.57 11.24
CA VAL A 210 -6.20 -1.48 11.75
C VAL A 210 -6.77 -2.31 12.89
N ILE A 211 -6.65 -3.63 12.77
CA ILE A 211 -7.13 -4.60 13.78
C ILE A 211 -6.01 -5.05 14.71
N SER A 212 -4.83 -5.31 14.15
CA SER A 212 -3.65 -5.78 14.88
C SER A 212 -2.40 -5.09 14.33
N GLY A 213 -1.46 -4.76 15.22
CA GLY A 213 -0.25 -4.00 14.89
C GLY A 213 -0.51 -2.52 14.60
N GLU A 214 0.26 -1.97 13.67
CA GLU A 214 0.15 -0.58 13.21
C GLU A 214 0.52 -0.44 11.73
N LYS A 215 -0.01 0.61 11.09
CA LYS A 215 0.30 0.98 9.70
C LYS A 215 0.81 2.41 9.67
N HIS A 216 1.97 2.61 9.04
CA HIS A 216 2.56 3.93 8.83
C HIS A 216 2.22 4.42 7.41
N PHE A 217 1.71 5.64 7.32
CA PHE A 217 1.37 6.29 6.06
C PHE A 217 2.22 7.54 5.83
N LEU A 218 2.67 7.70 4.59
CA LEU A 218 3.13 8.96 4.05
C LEU A 218 2.09 9.50 3.09
N LEU A 219 1.57 10.69 3.37
CA LEU A 219 0.50 11.31 2.58
C LEU A 219 0.97 12.61 1.94
N LEU A 220 0.64 12.76 0.66
CA LEU A 220 0.75 14.02 -0.06
C LEU A 220 -0.63 14.42 -0.56
N PRO A 221 -1.05 15.68 -0.38
CA PRO A 221 -2.32 16.12 -0.91
C PRO A 221 -2.28 16.12 -2.45
N PRO A 222 -3.43 16.04 -3.15
CA PRO A 222 -3.48 16.07 -4.61
C PRO A 222 -2.76 17.27 -5.25
N THR A 223 -2.67 18.40 -4.56
CA THR A 223 -1.93 19.60 -4.99
C THR A 223 -0.43 19.37 -5.14
N ASP A 224 0.11 18.34 -4.49
CA ASP A 224 1.52 17.98 -4.49
C ASP A 224 1.87 16.95 -5.58
N VAL A 225 0.92 16.56 -6.44
CA VAL A 225 1.14 15.56 -7.51
C VAL A 225 2.32 15.89 -8.43
N HIS A 226 2.57 17.18 -8.67
CA HIS A 226 3.70 17.68 -9.47
C HIS A 226 5.08 17.33 -8.90
N ARG A 227 5.13 16.92 -7.62
CA ARG A 227 6.32 16.49 -6.89
C ARG A 227 6.55 14.97 -7.00
N MET A 228 5.59 14.20 -7.51
CA MET A 228 5.67 12.74 -7.58
C MET A 228 6.37 12.21 -8.85
N TYR A 229 6.69 13.09 -9.81
CA TYR A 229 7.37 12.73 -11.06
C TYR A 229 6.73 11.51 -11.75
N ILE A 230 5.42 11.57 -12.02
CA ILE A 230 4.70 10.48 -12.66
C ILE A 230 5.22 10.32 -14.10
N ARG A 231 5.59 9.09 -14.48
CA ARG A 231 6.08 8.73 -15.82
C ARG A 231 5.45 7.42 -16.27
N GLU A 232 5.41 7.21 -17.58
CA GLU A 232 4.97 5.95 -18.19
C GLU A 232 6.09 4.92 -18.13
N TYR A 233 5.82 3.77 -17.48
CA TYR A 233 6.75 2.65 -17.36
C TYR A 233 6.19 1.41 -18.02
N PRO A 234 6.99 0.62 -18.76
CA PRO A 234 6.54 -0.67 -19.26
C PRO A 234 6.16 -1.57 -18.08
N ALA A 235 5.02 -2.25 -18.19
CA ALA A 235 4.51 -3.14 -17.16
C ALA A 235 5.24 -4.49 -17.20
N ALA A 236 5.60 -4.98 -16.02
CA ALA A 236 6.23 -6.25 -15.80
C ALA A 236 5.58 -6.98 -14.62
N ARG A 237 5.77 -8.30 -14.58
CA ARG A 237 5.34 -9.14 -13.47
C ARG A 237 6.46 -10.05 -13.00
N TYR A 238 6.62 -10.17 -11.70
CA TYR A 238 7.50 -11.16 -11.11
C TYR A 238 7.00 -12.60 -11.35
N SER A 239 7.94 -13.50 -11.57
CA SER A 239 7.74 -14.94 -11.70
C SER A 239 8.69 -15.61 -10.72
N PHE A 240 8.13 -16.22 -9.67
CA PHE A 240 8.89 -16.95 -8.67
C PHE A 240 9.06 -18.42 -9.08
N ASN A 241 10.27 -18.95 -8.98
CA ASN A 241 10.55 -20.37 -9.16
C ASN A 241 10.68 -21.03 -7.78
N GLN A 242 9.73 -21.89 -7.42
CA GLN A 242 9.72 -22.57 -6.12
C GLN A 242 10.87 -23.57 -5.95
N GLU A 243 11.42 -24.13 -7.04
CA GLU A 243 12.51 -25.11 -6.97
C GLU A 243 13.86 -24.42 -6.71
N THR A 244 14.10 -23.27 -7.37
CA THR A 244 15.37 -22.53 -7.22
C THR A 244 15.30 -21.44 -6.15
N GLY A 245 14.10 -21.01 -5.77
CA GLY A 245 13.89 -19.87 -4.87
C GLY A 245 14.21 -18.52 -5.50
N GLU A 246 14.26 -18.43 -6.83
CA GLU A 246 14.66 -17.23 -7.57
C GLU A 246 13.48 -16.51 -8.21
N PHE A 247 13.59 -15.19 -8.31
CA PHE A 247 12.67 -14.35 -9.06
C PHE A 247 13.22 -14.04 -10.45
N SER A 248 12.34 -14.07 -11.45
CA SER A 248 12.56 -13.46 -12.76
C SER A 248 11.50 -12.38 -13.01
N LEU A 249 11.87 -11.33 -13.73
CA LEU A 249 10.96 -10.23 -14.07
C LEU A 249 10.62 -10.32 -15.55
N LYS A 250 9.32 -10.40 -15.88
CA LYS A 250 8.85 -10.59 -17.25
C LYS A 250 7.98 -9.41 -17.66
N LEU A 251 8.36 -8.72 -18.74
CA LEU A 251 7.52 -7.70 -19.36
C LEU A 251 6.20 -8.32 -19.82
N GLU A 252 5.11 -7.59 -19.63
CA GLU A 252 3.79 -7.98 -20.12
C GLU A 252 3.77 -8.05 -21.65
N LYS A 253 3.01 -9.01 -22.19
CA LYS A 253 2.78 -9.18 -23.62
C LYS A 253 1.26 -9.26 -23.86
N PRO A 254 0.66 -8.33 -24.63
CA PRO A 254 1.29 -7.19 -25.31
C PRO A 254 1.89 -6.16 -24.33
N LEU A 255 2.88 -5.39 -24.80
CA LEU A 255 3.49 -4.34 -23.99
C LEU A 255 2.44 -3.30 -23.59
N ARG A 256 2.31 -3.08 -22.29
CA ARG A 256 1.45 -2.08 -21.66
C ARG A 256 2.32 -1.11 -20.88
N TYR A 257 1.92 0.16 -20.83
CA TYR A 257 2.58 1.18 -20.02
C TYR A 257 1.68 1.58 -18.85
N VAL A 258 2.30 1.87 -17.71
CA VAL A 258 1.64 2.28 -16.47
C VAL A 258 2.22 3.62 -16.01
N PRO A 259 1.40 4.66 -15.83
CA PRO A 259 1.83 5.89 -15.18
C PRO A 259 2.06 5.63 -13.68
N TRP A 260 3.29 5.83 -13.20
CA TRP A 260 3.62 5.59 -11.80
C TRP A 260 4.60 6.62 -11.21
N CYS A 261 4.60 6.75 -9.89
CA CYS A 261 5.51 7.63 -9.16
C CYS A 261 6.96 7.16 -9.29
N SER A 262 7.87 8.06 -9.68
CA SER A 262 9.30 7.74 -9.81
C SER A 262 10.08 7.88 -8.49
N VAL A 263 9.47 8.51 -7.48
CA VAL A 263 10.14 8.94 -6.27
C VAL A 263 10.19 7.81 -5.24
N ASP A 264 11.39 7.55 -4.73
CA ASP A 264 11.58 6.74 -3.52
C ASP A 264 11.64 7.67 -2.29
N PRO A 265 10.62 7.66 -1.40
CA PRO A 265 10.62 8.48 -0.19
C PRO A 265 11.70 8.09 0.83
N TYR A 266 12.16 6.83 0.82
CA TYR A 266 13.11 6.29 1.78
C TYR A 266 14.26 5.53 1.09
N PRO A 267 15.17 6.26 0.41
CA PRO A 267 16.30 5.65 -0.27
C PRO A 267 17.18 4.83 0.70
N SER A 268 17.49 3.60 0.33
CA SER A 268 18.17 2.63 1.22
C SER A 268 19.63 2.94 1.55
N SER A 269 20.26 3.88 0.85
CA SER A 269 21.63 4.33 1.14
C SER A 269 21.83 5.80 0.77
N SER A 270 22.85 6.44 1.37
CA SER A 270 23.18 7.84 1.12
C SER A 270 23.50 8.15 -0.34
N SER A 271 24.11 7.20 -1.07
CA SER A 271 24.40 7.35 -2.50
C SER A 271 23.13 7.31 -3.36
N ILE A 272 22.18 6.45 -3.02
CA ILE A 272 20.86 6.40 -3.67
C ILE A 272 20.08 7.66 -3.33
N GLU A 273 20.11 8.11 -2.08
CA GLU A 273 19.46 9.34 -1.64
C GLU A 273 19.97 10.56 -2.42
N GLN A 274 21.29 10.71 -2.58
CA GLN A 274 21.86 11.79 -3.36
C GLN A 274 21.39 11.77 -4.82
N ARG A 275 21.29 10.58 -5.41
CA ARG A 275 20.76 10.40 -6.77
C ARG A 275 19.28 10.77 -6.86
N GLN A 276 18.47 10.30 -5.93
CA GLN A 276 17.03 10.62 -5.84
C GLN A 276 16.80 12.12 -5.67
N ARG A 277 17.55 12.78 -4.78
CA ARG A 277 17.53 14.25 -4.60
C ARG A 277 17.88 15.03 -5.86
N SER A 278 18.85 14.53 -6.63
CA SER A 278 19.26 15.14 -7.90
C SER A 278 18.21 14.96 -9.01
N MET A 279 17.62 13.77 -9.11
CA MET A 279 16.62 13.45 -10.14
C MET A 279 15.23 14.04 -9.83
N PHE A 280 14.87 14.12 -8.55
CA PHE A 280 13.54 14.50 -8.09
C PHE A 280 13.54 15.69 -7.12
N PRO A 281 14.18 16.82 -7.47
CA PRO A 281 14.37 17.94 -6.54
C PRO A 281 13.05 18.49 -5.98
N ARG A 282 11.95 18.53 -6.75
CA ARG A 282 10.64 19.06 -6.28
C ARG A 282 10.05 18.26 -5.11
N TYR A 283 10.34 16.96 -5.03
CA TYR A 283 9.95 16.17 -3.88
C TYR A 283 10.82 16.54 -2.68
N PHE A 284 12.14 16.43 -2.83
CA PHE A 284 13.08 16.55 -1.71
C PHE A 284 13.32 17.97 -1.20
N SER A 285 13.02 19.01 -1.99
CA SER A 285 13.07 20.42 -1.58
C SER A 285 11.72 20.98 -1.14
N GLY A 286 10.63 20.25 -1.41
CA GLY A 286 9.29 20.65 -0.99
C GLY A 286 9.00 20.31 0.49
N PRO A 287 7.77 20.58 0.96
CA PRO A 287 7.36 20.24 2.32
C PRO A 287 7.42 18.75 2.58
N LYS A 288 7.65 18.38 3.83
CA LYS A 288 7.55 16.97 4.22
C LYS A 288 6.14 16.44 3.91
N PRO A 289 6.02 15.17 3.48
CA PRO A 289 4.73 14.47 3.49
C PRO A 289 4.13 14.50 4.89
N PHE A 290 2.81 14.39 4.99
CA PHE A 290 2.17 14.14 6.27
C PHE A 290 2.48 12.70 6.68
N GLU A 291 3.00 12.53 7.89
CA GLU A 291 3.31 11.21 8.44
C GLU A 291 2.27 10.89 9.50
N CYS A 292 1.64 9.72 9.40
CA CYS A 292 0.73 9.28 10.44
C CYS A 292 0.84 7.77 10.69
N THR A 293 0.55 7.37 11.93
CA THR A 293 0.53 5.97 12.35
C THR A 293 -0.88 5.65 12.83
N VAL A 294 -1.46 4.61 12.23
CA VAL A 294 -2.79 4.07 12.55
C VAL A 294 -2.56 2.79 13.34
N LYS A 295 -3.09 2.73 14.56
CA LYS A 295 -2.90 1.60 15.48
C LYS A 295 -4.16 0.74 15.54
N ALA A 296 -4.02 -0.45 16.11
CA ALA A 296 -5.15 -1.33 16.42
C ALA A 296 -6.30 -0.55 17.10
N GLY A 297 -7.51 -0.68 16.53
CA GLY A 297 -8.73 0.00 17.02
C GLY A 297 -9.03 1.34 16.34
N GLU A 298 -8.16 1.80 15.43
CA GLU A 298 -8.27 3.09 14.75
C GLU A 298 -8.63 2.92 13.27
N ILE A 299 -9.28 3.94 12.70
CA ILE A 299 -9.54 4.06 11.27
C ILE A 299 -8.86 5.32 10.74
N LEU A 300 -8.11 5.22 9.65
CA LEU A 300 -7.71 6.38 8.85
C LEU A 300 -8.72 6.61 7.73
N TYR A 301 -9.29 7.80 7.68
CA TYR A 301 -9.91 8.31 6.46
C TYR A 301 -8.82 8.93 5.57
N LEU A 302 -8.70 8.40 4.36
CA LEU A 302 -7.70 8.79 3.35
C LEU A 302 -8.37 9.09 2.01
#